data_AF-A0A9W8J0W7-F1
#
_entry.id   AF-A0A9W8J0W7-F1
#
_cell.length_a   1.000
_cell.length_b   1.000
_cell.length_c   1.000
_cell.angle_alpha   90.00
_cell.angle_beta   90.00
_cell.angle_gamma   90.00
#
_symmetry.space_group_name_H-M   'P 1'
#
loop_
_entity.id
_entity.type
_entity.pdbx_description
1 polymer ?
#
loop_
_entity_poly.entity_id
_entity_poly.type
_entity_poly.pdbx_seq_one_letter_code
_entity_poly.pdbx_strand_id
1 'polypeptide(L)'
;MKIVPPPKDAPEGAQSTVEWNLRPTWQRAGLCAGHFVAGCFFAGGLLGMKAQFIRSVTIIPPKVVPGAKPGKAHHTATGDFGTAVIQNVSHPKNTGFEFPLRTSWLEEGRDKTEILLRSGELGSRWYLGLTGASINGRECVSRDEARSLILNQWKTIRPPLPASRPKA
;
A
#
# COMPACT_ATOMS: atom_id res chain seq x y z
N MET A 1 -8.02 -39.70 24.37
CA MET A 1 -9.07 -39.98 25.35
C MET A 1 -9.00 -41.46 25.63
N LYS A 2 -8.53 -41.86 26.81
CA LYS A 2 -8.49 -43.27 27.19
C LYS A 2 -9.65 -43.49 28.13
N ILE A 3 -10.69 -44.17 27.65
CA ILE A 3 -11.80 -44.58 28.49
C ILE A 3 -11.32 -45.84 29.21
N VAL A 4 -11.11 -45.73 30.51
CA VAL A 4 -10.82 -46.90 31.35
C VAL A 4 -12.18 -47.53 31.67
N PRO A 5 -12.47 -48.77 31.20
CA PRO A 5 -13.72 -49.42 31.53
C PRO A 5 -13.78 -49.70 33.04
N PRO A 6 -14.97 -49.64 33.65
CA PRO A 6 -15.13 -49.97 35.05
C PRO A 6 -14.70 -51.43 35.32
N PRO A 7 -14.17 -51.73 36.53
CA PRO A 7 -13.88 -53.09 36.96
C PRO A 7 -15.11 -54.00 36.80
N LYS A 8 -14.92 -55.28 36.45
CA LYS A 8 -16.02 -56.24 36.21
C LYS A 8 -16.94 -56.44 37.41
N ASP A 9 -16.45 -56.17 38.62
CA ASP A 9 -17.19 -56.34 39.88
C ASP A 9 -17.75 -55.00 40.41
N ALA A 10 -17.69 -53.92 39.62
CA ALA A 10 -18.22 -52.63 40.03
C ALA A 10 -19.75 -52.65 40.08
N PRO A 11 -20.38 -52.09 41.13
CA PRO A 11 -21.83 -52.05 41.26
C PRO A 11 -22.46 -51.28 40.09
N GLU A 12 -23.63 -51.76 39.64
CA GLU A 12 -24.44 -51.15 38.59
C GLU A 12 -24.75 -49.68 38.96
N GLY A 13 -24.05 -48.74 38.32
CA GLY A 13 -24.11 -47.31 38.63
C GLY A 13 -22.75 -46.61 38.84
N ALA A 14 -21.64 -47.35 38.82
CA ALA A 14 -20.30 -46.75 38.90
C ALA A 14 -20.01 -45.85 37.68
N GLN A 15 -19.93 -44.53 37.93
CA GLN A 15 -19.60 -43.55 36.89
C GLN A 15 -18.19 -43.80 36.35
N SER A 16 -18.03 -43.85 35.03
CA SER A 16 -16.72 -43.96 34.40
C SER A 16 -15.87 -42.74 34.78
N THR A 17 -14.79 -42.95 35.54
CA THR A 17 -13.84 -41.88 35.84
C THR A 17 -13.07 -41.56 34.58
N VAL A 18 -13.36 -40.40 33.98
CA VAL A 18 -12.60 -39.91 32.82
C VAL A 18 -11.23 -39.46 33.32
N GLU A 19 -10.19 -40.24 33.00
CA GLU A 19 -8.82 -39.89 33.31
C GLU A 19 -8.33 -38.80 32.34
N TRP A 20 -8.19 -37.58 32.85
CA TRP A 20 -7.70 -36.44 32.10
C TRP A 20 -6.17 -36.48 31.98
N ASN A 21 -5.68 -37.06 30.89
CA ASN A 21 -4.27 -36.99 30.55
C ASN A 21 -3.95 -35.67 29.84
N LEU A 22 -3.08 -34.85 30.47
CA LEU A 22 -2.57 -33.62 29.86
C LEU A 22 -1.81 -33.95 28.58
N ARG A 23 -2.03 -33.14 27.53
CA ARG A 23 -1.21 -33.24 26.32
C ARG A 23 0.25 -32.91 26.67
N PRO A 24 1.23 -33.62 26.07
CA PRO A 24 2.64 -33.34 26.28
C PRO A 24 2.97 -31.84 26.10
N THR A 25 3.85 -31.32 26.96
CA THR A 25 4.24 -29.90 26.97
C THR A 25 4.76 -29.44 25.61
N TRP A 26 5.50 -30.27 24.89
CA TRP A 26 6.01 -29.96 23.55
C TRP A 26 4.90 -29.74 22.51
N GLN A 27 3.77 -30.45 22.60
CA GLN A 27 2.64 -30.25 21.68
C GLN A 27 1.98 -28.90 21.91
N ARG A 28 1.85 -28.51 23.18
CA ARG A 28 1.31 -27.19 23.55
C ARG A 28 2.26 -26.07 23.12
N ALA A 29 3.56 -26.24 23.39
CA ALA A 29 4.59 -25.28 23.00
C ALA A 29 4.65 -25.10 21.48
N GLY A 30 4.60 -26.19 20.71
CA GLY A 30 4.56 -26.15 19.25
C GLY A 30 3.33 -25.43 18.71
N LEU A 31 2.14 -25.70 19.28
CA LEU A 31 0.91 -24.98 18.89
C LEU A 31 1.02 -23.48 19.15
N CYS A 32 1.53 -23.08 20.32
CA CYS A 32 1.74 -21.67 20.66
C CYS A 32 2.76 -20.99 19.73
N ALA A 33 3.89 -21.66 19.46
CA ALA A 33 4.90 -21.16 18.53
C ALA A 33 4.32 -20.97 17.11
N GLY A 34 3.50 -21.92 16.64
CA GLY A 34 2.80 -21.81 15.37
C GLY A 34 1.87 -20.58 15.30
N HIS A 35 1.06 -20.34 16.33
CA HIS A 35 0.20 -19.16 16.39
C HIS A 35 0.99 -17.86 16.43
N PHE A 36 2.08 -17.83 17.19
CA PHE A 36 2.96 -16.67 17.26
C PHE A 36 3.56 -16.33 15.90
N VAL A 37 4.13 -17.32 15.21
CA VAL A 37 4.71 -17.16 13.88
C VAL A 37 3.65 -16.71 12.87
N ALA A 38 2.47 -17.34 12.86
CA ALA A 38 1.36 -16.92 12.01
C ALA A 38 0.93 -15.47 12.27
N GLY A 39 0.85 -15.06 13.55
CA GLY A 39 0.57 -13.68 13.94
C GLY A 39 1.61 -12.69 13.45
N CYS A 40 2.90 -13.03 13.56
CA CYS A 40 4.01 -12.21 13.05
C CYS A 40 3.92 -12.02 11.53
N PHE A 41 3.66 -13.08 10.76
CA PHE A 41 3.48 -12.99 9.31
C PHE A 41 2.26 -12.14 8.94
N PHE A 42 1.15 -12.33 9.65
CA PHE A 42 -0.06 -11.54 9.43
C PHE A 42 0.19 -10.04 9.69
N ALA A 43 0.83 -9.71 10.82
CA ALA A 43 1.20 -8.34 11.16
C ALA A 43 2.18 -7.72 10.14
N GLY A 44 3.18 -8.50 9.70
CA GLY A 44 4.12 -8.08 8.66
C GLY A 44 3.43 -7.79 7.33
N GLY A 45 2.45 -8.62 6.94
CA GLY A 45 1.62 -8.40 5.75
C GLY A 45 0.84 -7.09 5.83
N LEU A 46 0.20 -6.80 6.97
CA LEU A 46 -0.53 -5.54 7.18
C LEU A 46 0.39 -4.31 7.12
N LEU A 47 1.59 -4.41 7.71
CA LEU A 47 2.60 -3.35 7.62
C LEU A 47 3.07 -3.12 6.18
N GLY A 48 3.27 -4.20 5.42
CA GLY A 48 3.61 -4.13 4.00
C GLY A 48 2.53 -3.44 3.16
N MET A 49 1.25 -3.74 3.40
CA MET A 49 0.14 -3.06 2.75
C MET A 49 0.09 -1.57 3.15
N LYS A 50 0.32 -1.26 4.43
CA LYS A 50 0.34 0.13 4.92
C LYS A 50 1.45 0.97 4.29
N ALA A 51 2.58 0.36 3.95
CA ALA A 51 3.70 1.04 3.28
C ALA A 51 3.36 1.55 1.87
N GLN A 52 2.26 1.08 1.26
CA GLN A 52 1.83 1.54 -0.06
C GLN A 52 0.97 2.81 0.01
N PHE A 53 0.51 3.24 1.19
CA PHE A 53 -0.29 4.46 1.33
C PHE A 53 0.58 5.71 1.29
N ILE A 54 0.23 6.60 0.38
CA ILE A 54 0.87 7.90 0.22
C ILE A 54 0.34 8.84 1.30
N ARG A 55 1.27 9.50 1.99
CA ARG A 55 1.00 10.62 2.89
C ARG A 55 1.10 11.96 2.16
N SER A 56 2.11 12.11 1.32
CA SER A 56 2.36 13.35 0.56
C SER A 56 3.01 13.04 -0.78
N VAL A 57 2.67 13.85 -1.79
CA VAL A 57 3.34 13.87 -3.09
C VAL A 57 3.81 15.30 -3.32
N THR A 58 5.13 15.48 -3.45
CA THR A 58 5.72 16.78 -3.79
C THR A 58 6.29 16.70 -5.19
N ILE A 59 5.87 17.60 -6.07
CA ILE A 59 6.41 17.71 -7.42
C ILE A 59 7.52 18.77 -7.40
N ILE A 60 8.73 18.34 -7.73
CA ILE A 60 9.89 19.20 -7.87
C ILE A 60 10.00 19.60 -9.35
N PRO A 61 9.90 20.89 -9.68
CA PRO A 61 10.05 21.35 -11.05
C PRO A 61 11.48 21.06 -11.55
N PRO A 62 11.66 20.85 -12.86
CA PRO A 62 12.99 20.65 -13.43
C PRO A 62 13.89 21.86 -13.12
N LYS A 63 15.17 21.59 -12.83
CA LYS A 63 16.12 22.63 -12.44
C LYS A 63 16.38 23.56 -13.63
N VAL A 64 15.85 24.79 -13.57
CA VAL A 64 16.12 25.81 -14.59
C VAL A 64 17.59 26.23 -14.47
N VAL A 65 18.42 25.91 -15.46
CA VAL A 65 19.82 26.34 -15.49
C VAL A 65 19.88 27.85 -15.77
N PRO A 66 20.47 28.66 -14.87
CA PRO A 66 20.59 30.11 -15.07
C PRO A 66 21.40 30.42 -16.34
N GLY A 67 20.83 31.22 -17.24
CA GLY A 67 21.42 31.57 -18.54
C GLY A 67 20.76 30.90 -19.75
N ALA A 68 19.86 29.93 -19.55
CA ALA A 68 18.98 29.47 -20.60
C ALA A 68 17.99 30.59 -20.98
N LYS A 69 17.99 31.01 -22.26
CA LYS A 69 17.17 32.13 -22.73
C LYS A 69 15.67 31.86 -22.47
N PRO A 70 14.94 32.78 -21.81
CA PRO A 70 13.54 32.58 -21.39
C PRO A 70 12.49 32.52 -22.52
N GLY A 71 12.90 32.60 -23.79
CA GLY A 71 11.96 32.62 -24.93
C GLY A 71 11.71 31.27 -25.60
N LYS A 72 12.48 30.24 -25.24
CA LYS A 72 12.26 28.87 -25.68
C LYS A 72 12.63 27.99 -24.51
N ALA A 73 11.76 27.93 -23.50
CA ALA A 73 11.69 26.75 -22.66
C ALA A 73 11.33 25.61 -23.62
N HIS A 74 12.36 25.07 -24.26
CA HIS A 74 12.29 23.86 -25.00
C HIS A 74 11.77 22.85 -23.97
N HIS A 75 10.50 22.50 -24.07
CA HIS A 75 10.16 21.09 -24.12
C HIS A 75 11.02 20.51 -25.24
N THR A 76 12.31 20.30 -24.98
CA THR A 76 13.16 19.50 -25.84
C THR A 76 12.42 18.17 -25.93
N ALA A 77 12.45 17.53 -27.08
CA ALA A 77 11.82 16.23 -27.28
C ALA A 77 12.36 15.14 -26.31
N THR A 78 13.35 15.48 -25.48
CA THR A 78 13.88 14.73 -24.33
C THR A 78 13.24 15.04 -22.96
N GLY A 79 12.15 15.82 -22.90
CA GLY A 79 11.11 15.75 -21.87
C GLY A 79 11.56 15.76 -20.40
N ASP A 80 12.03 16.90 -19.91
CA ASP A 80 12.33 17.07 -18.48
C ASP A 80 11.05 17.46 -17.72
N PHE A 81 10.26 16.46 -17.32
CA PHE A 81 8.95 16.64 -16.66
C PHE A 81 9.07 16.94 -15.15
N GLY A 82 10.29 17.10 -14.62
CA GLY A 82 10.55 17.20 -13.19
C GLY A 82 10.48 15.84 -12.48
N THR A 83 10.67 15.90 -11.16
CA THR A 83 10.74 14.73 -10.28
C THR A 83 9.61 14.78 -9.28
N ALA A 84 8.92 13.67 -9.06
CA ALA A 84 7.98 13.55 -7.96
C ALA A 84 8.64 12.84 -6.78
N VAL A 85 8.38 13.35 -5.58
CA VAL A 85 8.81 12.75 -4.31
C VAL A 85 7.57 12.27 -3.58
N ILE A 86 7.45 10.96 -3.40
CA ILE A 86 6.39 10.33 -2.61
C ILE A 86 6.90 10.08 -1.20
N GLN A 87 6.13 10.52 -0.22
CA GLN A 87 6.30 10.12 1.18
C GLN A 87 5.16 9.17 1.53
N ASN A 88 5.50 7.94 1.90
CA ASN A 88 4.53 6.96 2.42
C ASN A 88 4.48 6.99 3.95
N VAL A 89 3.54 6.23 4.54
CA VAL A 89 3.38 6.16 6.00
C VAL A 89 4.60 5.54 6.72
N SER A 90 5.44 4.80 6.00
CA SER A 90 6.65 4.16 6.53
C SER A 90 7.88 5.07 6.49
N HIS A 91 7.83 6.26 5.90
CA HIS A 91 8.96 7.21 5.92
C HIS A 91 8.92 8.05 7.20
N PRO A 92 9.89 7.86 8.12
CA PRO A 92 10.10 8.83 9.18
C PRO A 92 10.77 10.08 8.58
N LYS A 93 10.22 11.27 8.87
CA LYS A 93 10.74 12.60 8.45
C LYS A 93 10.43 12.97 6.98
N ASN A 94 11.14 13.97 6.46
CA ASN A 94 10.99 14.50 5.10
C ASN A 94 11.74 13.67 4.04
N THR A 95 11.83 12.35 4.22
CA THR A 95 12.43 11.44 3.24
C THR A 95 11.34 10.79 2.40
N GLY A 96 11.65 10.45 1.15
CA GLY A 96 10.67 9.87 0.24
C GLY A 96 11.32 9.20 -0.95
N PHE A 97 10.50 8.54 -1.76
CA PHE A 97 10.92 7.97 -3.04
C PHE A 97 10.84 9.03 -4.12
N GLU A 98 11.97 9.32 -4.74
CA GLU A 98 12.05 10.17 -5.92
C GLU A 98 11.90 9.33 -7.18
N PHE A 99 11.07 9.78 -8.13
CA PHE A 99 10.98 9.18 -9.45
C PHE A 99 10.64 10.24 -10.51
N PRO A 100 11.05 10.02 -11.77
CA PRO A 100 10.73 10.93 -12.86
C PRO A 100 9.23 10.99 -13.13
N LEU A 101 8.67 12.20 -13.23
CA LEU A 101 7.24 12.37 -13.55
C LEU A 101 6.89 11.77 -14.92
N ARG A 102 7.85 11.78 -15.85
CA ARG A 102 7.71 11.30 -17.24
C ARG A 102 7.22 9.85 -17.35
N THR A 103 7.61 9.00 -16.39
CA THR A 103 7.30 7.56 -16.37
C THR A 103 6.18 7.25 -15.39
N SER A 104 5.55 8.26 -14.79
CA SER A 104 4.51 8.07 -13.78
C SER A 104 3.13 8.48 -14.27
N TRP A 105 2.10 7.74 -13.86
CA TRP A 105 0.72 8.06 -14.17
C TRP A 105 -0.19 7.77 -12.99
N LEU A 106 -1.33 8.48 -12.98
CA LEU A 106 -2.42 8.20 -12.09
C LEU A 106 -3.42 7.28 -12.79
N GLU A 107 -3.90 6.27 -12.07
CA GLU A 107 -5.03 5.42 -12.45
C GLU A 107 -6.14 5.57 -11.41
N GLU A 108 -7.36 5.24 -11.84
CA GLU A 108 -8.46 5.11 -10.90
C GLU A 108 -8.21 3.96 -9.91
N GLY A 109 -8.61 4.19 -8.66
CA GLY A 109 -8.60 3.22 -7.58
C GLY A 109 -9.54 2.04 -7.78
N ARG A 110 -9.54 1.14 -6.79
CA ARG A 110 -10.59 0.12 -6.65
C ARG A 110 -11.95 0.74 -6.43
N ASP A 111 -11.99 1.89 -5.74
CA ASP A 111 -13.18 2.64 -5.46
C ASP A 111 -12.95 4.15 -5.64
N LYS A 112 -14.00 4.93 -5.40
CA LYS A 112 -13.98 6.40 -5.51
C LYS A 112 -13.19 7.09 -4.40
N THR A 113 -12.70 6.35 -3.41
CA THR A 113 -11.98 6.88 -2.25
C THR A 113 -10.47 6.88 -2.44
N GLU A 114 -9.96 6.32 -3.53
CA GLU A 114 -8.54 6.22 -3.77
C GLU A 114 -8.14 6.48 -5.24
N ILE A 115 -6.90 6.92 -5.43
CA ILE A 115 -6.22 7.02 -6.72
C ILE A 115 -4.94 6.19 -6.62
N LEU A 116 -4.56 5.56 -7.72
CA LEU A 116 -3.32 4.80 -7.81
C LEU A 116 -2.26 5.63 -8.52
N LEU A 117 -1.13 5.86 -7.87
CA LEU A 117 0.06 6.40 -8.51
C LEU A 117 0.95 5.23 -8.93
N ARG A 118 1.26 5.14 -10.22
CA ARG A 118 2.19 4.15 -10.77
C ARG A 118 3.46 4.83 -11.23
N SER A 119 4.58 4.16 -11.02
CA SER A 119 5.86 4.49 -11.64
C SER A 119 6.28 3.37 -12.59
N GLY A 120 6.48 3.72 -13.86
CA GLY A 120 6.95 2.79 -14.88
C GLY A 120 8.38 2.31 -14.66
N GLU A 121 9.24 3.13 -14.03
CA GLU A 121 10.64 2.75 -13.77
C GLU A 121 10.76 1.78 -12.58
N LEU A 122 9.95 1.97 -11.54
CA LEU A 122 10.02 1.15 -10.32
C LEU A 122 9.04 -0.03 -10.33
N GLY A 123 8.10 -0.07 -11.27
CA GLY A 123 7.01 -1.04 -11.28
C GLY A 123 6.11 -0.98 -10.03
N SER A 124 6.20 0.11 -9.26
CA SER A 124 5.53 0.27 -7.97
C SER A 124 4.14 0.87 -8.15
N ARG A 125 3.27 0.53 -7.19
CA ARG A 125 1.90 1.05 -7.07
C ARG A 125 1.73 1.62 -5.67
N TRP A 126 1.30 2.86 -5.61
CA TRP A 126 0.99 3.53 -4.34
C TRP A 126 -0.46 4.02 -4.34
N TYR A 127 -1.07 4.02 -3.16
CA TYR A 127 -2.46 4.39 -2.95
C TYR A 127 -2.53 5.80 -2.36
N LEU A 128 -3.22 6.70 -3.05
CA LEU A 128 -3.53 8.02 -2.57
C LEU A 128 -4.98 8.05 -2.10
N GLY A 129 -5.18 8.11 -0.78
CA GLY A 129 -6.52 8.23 -0.21
C GLY A 129 -7.11 9.63 -0.43
N LEU A 130 -8.39 9.69 -0.78
CA LEU A 130 -9.15 10.92 -1.04
C LEU A 130 -10.08 11.32 0.11
N THR A 131 -10.09 10.55 1.20
CA THR A 131 -10.95 10.84 2.36
C THR A 131 -10.46 12.11 3.07
N GLY A 132 -11.30 13.14 3.12
CA GLY A 132 -10.94 14.46 3.69
C GLY A 132 -9.93 15.23 2.84
N ALA A 133 -9.84 14.94 1.54
CA ALA A 133 -8.88 15.62 0.66
C ALA A 133 -9.22 17.11 0.49
N SER A 134 -8.20 17.94 0.66
CA SER A 134 -8.24 19.37 0.30
C SER A 134 -7.33 19.63 -0.90
N ILE A 135 -7.87 20.26 -1.94
CA ILE A 135 -7.13 20.64 -3.15
C ILE A 135 -7.04 22.16 -3.17
N ASN A 136 -5.82 22.71 -3.25
CA ASN A 136 -5.59 24.17 -3.24
C ASN A 136 -6.24 24.87 -2.03
N GLY A 137 -6.18 24.24 -0.85
CA GLY A 137 -6.78 24.78 0.38
C GLY A 137 -8.31 24.71 0.45
N ARG A 138 -8.97 24.12 -0.57
CA ARG A 138 -10.42 23.89 -0.57
C ARG A 138 -10.72 22.42 -0.31
N GLU A 139 -11.49 22.15 0.72
CA GLU A 139 -12.02 20.80 0.96
C GLU A 139 -12.97 20.43 -0.19
N CYS A 140 -12.77 19.24 -0.76
CA CYS A 140 -13.60 18.78 -1.87
C CYS A 140 -14.94 18.29 -1.33
N VAL A 141 -16.05 18.75 -1.94
CA VAL A 141 -17.41 18.39 -1.49
C VAL A 141 -17.68 16.91 -1.74
N SER A 142 -17.14 16.37 -2.84
CA SER A 142 -17.25 14.96 -3.18
C SER A 142 -15.91 14.34 -3.51
N ARG A 143 -15.80 13.03 -3.25
CA ARG A 143 -14.60 12.25 -3.59
C ARG A 143 -14.42 12.11 -5.11
N ASP A 144 -15.53 12.05 -5.85
CA ASP A 144 -15.50 12.03 -7.32
C ASP A 144 -14.93 13.33 -7.89
N GLU A 145 -15.34 14.48 -7.35
CA GLU A 145 -14.79 15.78 -7.72
C GLU A 145 -13.29 15.86 -7.42
N ALA A 146 -12.87 15.47 -6.19
CA ALA A 146 -11.45 15.43 -5.82
C ALA A 146 -10.64 14.58 -6.81
N ARG A 147 -11.18 13.41 -7.15
CA ARG A 147 -10.56 12.47 -8.09
C ARG A 147 -10.41 13.08 -9.47
N SER A 148 -11.48 13.65 -10.02
CA SER A 148 -11.46 14.30 -11.33
C SER A 148 -10.50 15.48 -11.38
N LEU A 149 -10.47 16.32 -10.33
CA LEU A 149 -9.55 17.45 -10.23
C LEU A 149 -8.09 17.00 -10.24
N ILE A 150 -7.74 16.02 -9.41
CA ILE A 150 -6.37 15.50 -9.34
C ILE A 150 -5.97 14.86 -10.68
N LEU A 151 -6.82 14.01 -11.27
CA LEU A 151 -6.52 13.37 -12.55
C LEU A 151 -6.38 14.39 -13.68
N ASN A 152 -7.22 15.42 -13.71
CA ASN A 152 -7.15 16.47 -14.72
C ASN A 152 -5.90 17.34 -14.54
N GLN A 153 -5.56 17.72 -13.32
CA GLN A 153 -4.33 18.45 -13.01
C GLN A 153 -3.08 17.61 -13.32
N TRP A 154 -3.13 16.30 -13.10
CA TRP A 154 -2.02 15.43 -13.48
C TRP A 154 -1.82 15.38 -14.99
N LYS A 155 -2.90 15.38 -15.77
CA LYS A 155 -2.84 15.43 -17.24
C LYS A 155 -2.28 16.76 -17.77
N THR A 156 -2.45 17.88 -17.05
CA THR A 156 -1.83 19.15 -17.47
C THR A 156 -0.33 19.15 -17.21
N ILE A 157 0.11 18.52 -16.11
CA ILE A 157 1.54 18.34 -15.78
C ILE A 157 2.20 17.37 -16.76
N ARG A 158 1.48 16.30 -17.13
CA ARG A 158 1.94 15.28 -18.07
C ARG A 158 0.99 15.20 -19.26
N PRO A 159 1.23 15.96 -20.34
CA PRO A 159 0.52 15.73 -21.58
C PRO A 159 0.68 14.25 -22.01
N PRO A 160 -0.37 13.66 -22.62
CA PRO A 160 -0.34 12.26 -23.02
C PRO A 160 0.90 12.01 -23.88
N LEU A 161 1.67 10.98 -23.50
CA LEU A 161 2.75 10.50 -24.37
C LEU A 161 2.14 10.21 -25.75
N PRO A 162 2.80 10.60 -26.85
CA PRO A 162 2.38 10.17 -28.17
C PRO A 162 2.26 8.65 -28.14
N ALA A 163 1.15 8.12 -28.65
CA ALA A 163 0.76 6.72 -28.50
C ALA A 163 1.80 5.77 -29.13
N SER A 164 2.90 5.49 -28.43
CA SER A 164 3.79 4.40 -28.74
C SER A 164 3.23 3.15 -28.05
N ARG A 165 2.34 2.47 -28.76
CA ARG A 165 2.06 1.05 -28.55
C ARG A 165 2.78 0.26 -29.65
N PRO A 166 3.33 -0.93 -29.34
CA PRO A 166 2.48 -2.05 -28.94
C PRO A 166 2.87 -2.74 -27.65
N LYS A 167 1.86 -3.39 -27.06
CA LYS A 167 2.03 -4.46 -26.08
C LYS A 167 2.65 -5.66 -26.81
N ALA A 168 3.72 -6.21 -26.25
CA ALA A 168 4.15 -7.58 -26.55
C ALA A 168 3.16 -8.57 -25.95
#